data_AF-A0A1I1XQX5-F1
#
_entry.id   AF-A0A1I1XQX5-F1
#
_cell.length_a   1.000
_cell.length_b   1.000
_cell.length_c   1.000
_cell.angle_alpha   90.00
_cell.angle_beta   90.00
_cell.angle_gamma   90.00
#
_symmetry.space_group_name_H-M   'P 1'
#
loop_
_entity.id
_entity.type
_entity.pdbx_description
1 polymer ?
#
loop_
_entity_poly.entity_id
_entity_poly.type
_entity_poly.pdbx_seq_one_letter_code
_entity_poly.pdbx_strand_id
1 'polypeptide(L)' 'MKSIATFGAYAAIALGIFGMMFCLPYLFSAKIEDLIGAGFPFVGGAIIASAGLISLTKLVGYNKSEKLS' A
#
# COMPACT_ATOMS: atom_id res chain seq x y z
N MET A 1 2.00 21.70 -2.58
CA MET A 1 2.76 20.43 -2.73
C MET A 1 2.27 19.32 -1.78
N LYS A 2 1.88 19.61 -0.52
CA LYS A 2 1.41 18.59 0.45
C LYS A 2 0.16 17.80 0.00
N SER A 3 -0.84 18.42 -0.64
CA SER A 3 -2.05 17.71 -1.09
C SER A 3 -1.78 16.60 -2.10
N ILE A 4 -0.80 16.78 -2.99
CA ILE A 4 -0.47 15.77 -4.02
C ILE A 4 0.20 14.55 -3.38
N ALA A 5 1.03 14.77 -2.38
CA ALA A 5 1.71 13.71 -1.65
C ALA A 5 0.73 12.94 -0.74
N THR A 6 -0.22 13.62 -0.11
CA THR A 6 -1.32 12.99 0.63
C THR A 6 -2.21 12.17 -0.30
N PHE A 7 -2.61 12.72 -1.45
CA PHE A 7 -3.43 12.01 -2.43
C PHE A 7 -2.71 10.78 -3.01
N GLY A 8 -1.41 10.90 -3.30
CA GLY A 8 -0.56 9.80 -3.74
C GLY A 8 -0.41 8.71 -2.67
N ALA A 9 -0.28 9.08 -1.40
CA ALA A 9 -0.20 8.11 -0.31
C ALA A 9 -1.52 7.35 -0.09
N TYR A 10 -2.67 8.03 -0.15
CA TYR A 10 -3.98 7.36 -0.11
C TYR A 10 -4.19 6.45 -1.33
N ALA A 11 -3.82 6.90 -2.53
CA ALA A 11 -3.88 6.11 -3.74
C ALA A 11 -2.99 4.85 -3.66
N ALA A 12 -1.75 4.99 -3.15
CA ALA A 12 -0.83 3.87 -2.96
C ALA A 12 -1.36 2.84 -1.96
N ILE A 13 -1.94 3.28 -0.83
CA ILE A 13 -2.57 2.39 0.15
C ILE A 13 -3.76 1.66 -0.47
N ALA A 14 -4.66 2.38 -1.16
CA ALA A 14 -5.83 1.78 -1.80
C ALA A 14 -5.43 0.75 -2.88
N LEU A 15 -4.44 1.08 -3.71
CA LEU A 15 -3.94 0.21 -4.78
C LEU A 15 -3.24 -1.04 -4.21
N GLY A 16 -2.47 -0.88 -3.13
CA GLY A 16 -1.83 -2.00 -2.42
C GLY A 16 -2.84 -2.95 -1.77
N ILE A 17 -3.88 -2.42 -1.13
CA ILE A 17 -4.98 -3.23 -0.55
C ILE A 17 -5.74 -3.97 -1.65
N PHE A 18 -6.05 -3.30 -2.77
CA PHE A 18 -6.70 -3.96 -3.91
C PHE A 18 -5.84 -5.07 -4.50
N GLY A 19 -4.53 -4.86 -4.63
CA GLY A 19 -3.59 -5.89 -5.10
C GLY A 19 -3.51 -7.11 -4.16
N MET A 20 -3.55 -6.90 -2.85
CA MET A 20 -3.65 -8.00 -1.87
C MET A 20 -4.99 -8.73 -1.95
N MET A 21 -6.09 -8.00 -2.12
CA MET A 21 -7.44 -8.57 -2.17
C MET A 21 -7.63 -9.43 -3.44
N PHE A 22 -6.94 -9.08 -4.53
CA PHE A 22 -6.89 -9.88 -5.76
C PHE A 22 -6.09 -11.19 -5.60
N CYS A 23 -5.19 -11.28 -4.61
CA CYS A 23 -4.43 -12.49 -4.30
C CYS A 23 -5.26 -13.53 -3.50
N LEU A 24 -6.26 -13.11 -2.73
CA LEU A 24 -7.09 -14.01 -1.90
C LEU A 24 -7.72 -15.20 -2.66
N PRO A 25 -8.36 -15.04 -3.83
CA PRO A 25 -8.94 -16.18 -4.56
C PRO A 25 -7.89 -17.17 -5.07
N TYR A 26 -6.71 -16.68 -5.44
CA TYR A 26 -5.58 -17.51 -5.88
C TYR A 26 -4.92 -18.28 -4.71
N LEU A 27 -4.94 -17.73 -3.49
CA LEU A 27 -4.37 -18.36 -2.30
C LEU A 27 -5.14 -19.64 -1.88
N PHE A 28 -6.43 -19.72 -2.20
CA PHE A 28 -7.31 -20.87 -1.94
C PHE A 28 -7.37 -21.88 -3.09
N SER A 29 -6.64 -21.65 -4.19
CA SER A 29 -6.61 -22.52 -5.35
C SER A 29 -5.71 -23.74 -5.10
N ALA A 30 -6.14 -24.94 -5.48
CA ALA A 30 -5.39 -26.20 -5.28
C ALA A 30 -4.14 -26.33 -6.18
N LYS A 31 -3.86 -25.33 -7.03
CA LYS A 31 -2.71 -25.28 -7.93
C LYS A 31 -1.59 -24.41 -7.34
N ILE A 32 -0.42 -25.00 -7.10
CA ILE A 32 0.77 -24.31 -6.58
C ILE A 32 1.27 -23.18 -7.52
N GLU A 33 1.02 -23.30 -8.82
CA GLU A 33 1.37 -22.27 -9.82
C GLU A 33 0.62 -20.95 -9.58
N ASP A 34 -0.65 -21.04 -9.16
CA ASP A 34 -1.51 -19.92 -8.77
C ASP A 34 -0.98 -19.27 -7.49
N LEU A 35 -0.58 -20.09 -6.53
CA LEU A 35 -0.09 -19.66 -5.22
C LEU A 35 1.21 -18.84 -5.32
N ILE A 36 2.13 -19.24 -6.20
CA ILE A 36 3.37 -18.49 -6.47
C ILE A 36 3.09 -17.24 -7.30
N GLY A 37 2.23 -17.36 -8.31
CA GLY A 37 1.79 -16.24 -9.14
C GLY A 37 1.09 -15.14 -8.36
N ALA A 38 0.41 -15.49 -7.26
CA ALA A 38 -0.32 -14.56 -6.40
C ALA A 38 0.52 -14.06 -5.19
N GLY A 39 1.51 -14.84 -4.75
CA GLY A 39 2.44 -14.40 -3.70
C GLY A 39 3.24 -13.15 -4.10
N PHE A 40 3.66 -13.06 -5.37
CA PHE A 40 4.39 -11.89 -5.89
C PHE A 40 3.57 -10.58 -5.82
N PRO A 41 2.32 -10.52 -6.32
CA PRO A 41 1.47 -9.35 -6.17
C PRO A 41 1.04 -9.08 -4.72
N PHE A 42 0.94 -10.10 -3.86
CA PHE A 42 0.72 -9.87 -2.42
C PHE A 42 1.89 -9.15 -1.76
N VAL A 43 3.12 -9.61 -1.98
CA VAL A 43 4.34 -8.97 -1.46
C VAL A 43 4.53 -7.59 -2.08
N GLY A 44 4.33 -7.45 -3.39
CA GLY A 44 4.37 -6.15 -4.07
C GLY A 44 3.34 -5.18 -3.51
N GLY A 45 2.11 -5.64 -3.29
CA GLY A 45 1.05 -4.88 -2.63
C GLY A 45 1.42 -4.46 -1.20
N ALA A 46 2.05 -5.34 -0.43
CA ALA A 46 2.53 -5.06 0.93
C ALA A 46 3.60 -3.97 0.96
N ILE A 47 4.55 -4.03 0.04
CA ILE A 47 5.62 -3.04 -0.08
C ILE A 47 5.02 -1.68 -0.48
N ILE A 48 4.12 -1.64 -1.46
CA ILE A 48 3.48 -0.39 -1.91
C ILE A 48 2.62 0.22 -0.80
N ALA A 49 1.80 -0.60 -0.11
CA ALA A 49 0.95 -0.13 0.98
C ALA A 49 1.77 0.40 2.16
N SER A 50 2.84 -0.31 2.56
CA SER A 50 3.74 0.13 3.64
C SER A 50 4.53 1.38 3.27
N ALA A 51 5.03 1.50 2.03
CA ALA A 51 5.67 2.72 1.54
C ALA A 51 4.72 3.93 1.53
N GLY A 52 3.46 3.72 1.12
CA GLY A 52 2.41 4.73 1.18
C GLY A 52 2.09 5.17 2.61
N LEU A 53 2.00 4.22 3.55
CA LEU A 53 1.77 4.50 4.96
C LEU A 53 2.92 5.27 5.60
N ILE A 54 4.18 4.88 5.34
CA ILE A 54 5.37 5.60 5.82
C ILE A 54 5.38 7.04 5.29
N SER A 55 5.07 7.22 4.00
CA SER A 55 4.99 8.55 3.39
C SER A 55 3.89 9.41 4.04
N LEU A 56 2.74 8.81 4.36
CA LEU A 56 1.63 9.49 5.04
C LEU A 56 1.99 9.86 6.48
N THR A 57 2.66 8.97 7.22
CA THR A 57 3.17 9.25 8.58
C THR A 57 4.16 10.41 8.58
N LYS A 58 5.06 10.47 7.60
CA LYS A 58 6.02 11.59 7.45
C LYS A 58 5.30 12.90 7.14
N LEU A 59 4.30 12.88 6.26
CA LEU A 59 3.50 14.07 5.91
C LEU A 59 2.64 14.58 7.08
N VAL A 60 2.00 13.69 7.83
CA VAL A 60 1.24 14.01 9.04
C VAL A 60 2.16 14.56 10.14
N GLY A 61 3.33 13.93 10.34
CA GLY A 61 4.33 14.39 11.31
C GLY A 61 4.87 15.77 10.97
N TYR A 62 5.16 16.04 9.69
CA TYR A 62 5.61 17.35 9.21
C TYR A 62 4.53 18.44 9.39
N ASN A 63 3.28 18.12 9.03
CA ASN A 63 2.15 19.04 9.18
C ASN A 63 1.89 19.41 10.66
N LYS A 64 2.18 18.50 11.59
CA LYS A 64 2.07 18.76 13.03
C LYS A 64 3.18 19.68 13.56
N SER A 65 4.37 19.65 12.97
CA SER A 65 5.49 20.54 13.32
C SER A 65 5.30 21.97 12.78
N GLU A 66 4.68 22.13 11.61
CA GLU A 66 4.37 23.46 11.04
C GLU A 66 3.23 24.18 11.79
N LYS A 67 2.27 23.42 12.32
CA LYS A 67 1.19 23.95 13.18
C LYS A 67 1.65 24.33 14.60
N LEU A 68 2.92 24.06 14.94
CA LEU A 68 3.53 24.29 16.24
C LEU A 68 4.79 25.19 16.10
N SER A 69 4.72 26.19 15.21
CA SER A 69 5.69 27.29 15.12
C SER A 69 4.99 28.58 14.74
#